data_AF-A0A2I0CXT7-F1
#
_entry.id   AF-A0A2I0CXT7-F1
#
_cell.length_a   1.000
_cell.length_b   1.000
_cell.length_c   1.000
_cell.angle_alpha   90.00
_cell.angle_beta   90.00
_cell.angle_gamma   90.00
#
_symmetry.space_group_name_H-M   'P 1'
#
loop_
_entity.id
_entity.type
_entity.pdbx_description
1 polymer ?
#
loop_
_entity_poly.entity_id
_entity_poly.type
_entity_poly.pdbx_seq_one_letter_code
_entity_poly.pdbx_strand_id
1 'polypeptide(L)'
;MTRTAFILDGYVDEPACLGVPPYISPYIRTVAGALASRGYSVRYLTIDQLRKEPLRAGDVNKADLLVMIAGVTVPGKYLGGTPATLTEIQQVGHMVKGPQKLLGGPIGFG
;
A
#
# COMPACT_ATOMS: atom_id res chain seq x y z
N MET A 1 9.24 0.24 -23.13
CA MET A 1 8.45 1.04 -22.17
C MET A 1 8.82 0.59 -20.76
N THR A 2 9.08 1.52 -19.85
CA THR A 2 9.35 1.19 -18.44
C THR A 2 8.04 0.83 -17.75
N ARG A 3 7.94 -0.37 -17.19
CA ARG A 3 6.75 -0.79 -16.44
C ARG A 3 6.63 0.00 -15.15
N THR A 4 5.44 0.43 -14.78
CA THR A 4 5.17 1.19 -13.56
C THR A 4 4.45 0.32 -12.54
N ALA A 5 4.91 0.33 -11.29
CA ALA A 5 4.25 -0.35 -10.19
C ALA A 5 3.96 0.64 -9.05
N PHE A 6 2.74 0.61 -8.54
CA PHE A 6 2.38 1.30 -7.29
C PHE A 6 2.47 0.33 -6.12
N ILE A 7 3.08 0.78 -5.04
CA ILE A 7 2.94 0.18 -3.72
C ILE A 7 1.96 1.07 -2.93
N LEU A 8 0.83 0.49 -2.56
CA LEU A 8 -0.14 1.11 -1.67
C LEU A 8 0.09 0.58 -0.24
N ASP A 9 0.61 1.45 0.61
CA ASP A 9 0.82 1.18 2.02
C ASP A 9 -0.48 1.38 2.78
N GLY A 10 -1.17 0.29 3.04
CA GLY A 10 -2.33 0.20 3.92
C GLY A 10 -1.94 0.21 5.40
N TYR A 11 -0.64 0.25 5.70
CA TYR A 11 0.01 0.06 6.99
C TYR A 11 -0.24 -1.29 7.66
N VAL A 12 0.76 -1.67 8.46
CA VAL A 12 0.83 -2.90 9.25
C VAL A 12 1.17 -2.48 10.67
N ASP A 13 0.28 -2.78 11.61
CA ASP A 13 0.47 -2.46 13.03
C ASP A 13 1.33 -3.50 13.73
N GLU A 14 2.63 -3.49 13.40
CA GLU A 14 3.64 -4.34 14.05
C GLU A 14 4.72 -3.46 14.70
N PRO A 15 5.15 -3.75 15.95
CA PRO A 15 6.15 -2.93 16.66
C PRO A 15 7.45 -2.71 15.89
N ALA A 16 7.88 -3.70 15.10
CA ALA A 16 9.10 -3.63 14.29
C ALA A 16 8.99 -2.70 13.07
N CYS A 17 7.78 -2.27 12.69
CA CYS A 17 7.57 -1.42 11.52
C CYS A 17 7.87 0.06 11.76
N LEU A 18 8.01 0.49 13.02
CA LEU A 18 8.26 1.88 13.43
C LEU A 18 9.74 2.29 13.46
N GLY A 19 10.67 1.50 12.90
CA GLY A 19 12.14 1.65 12.95
C GLY A 19 12.76 3.06 13.15
N VAL A 20 13.56 3.53 12.19
CA VAL A 20 14.21 4.87 12.25
C VAL A 20 13.56 5.75 11.19
N PRO A 21 13.26 7.03 11.47
CA PRO A 21 12.74 7.95 10.47
C PRO A 21 13.55 7.92 9.16
N PRO A 22 12.88 7.95 7.99
CA PRO A 22 11.42 8.01 7.77
C PRO A 22 10.75 6.64 7.97
N TYR A 23 9.69 6.60 8.78
CA TYR A 23 8.96 5.39 9.21
C TYR A 23 8.23 4.69 8.05
N ILE A 24 8.96 3.92 7.24
CA ILE A 24 8.42 3.08 6.17
C ILE A 24 8.67 1.62 6.55
N SER A 25 7.63 0.78 6.54
CA SER A 25 7.78 -0.61 7.00
C SER A 25 8.80 -1.42 6.18
N PRO A 26 9.48 -2.41 6.77
CA PRO A 26 10.37 -3.32 6.03
C PRO A 26 9.67 -4.02 4.85
N TYR A 27 8.37 -4.34 4.98
CA TYR A 27 7.59 -4.93 3.90
C TYR A 27 7.58 -4.05 2.65
N ILE A 28 7.27 -2.76 2.81
CA ILE A 28 7.24 -1.81 1.70
C ILE A 28 8.61 -1.69 1.04
N ARG A 29 9.68 -1.56 1.84
CA ARG A 29 11.05 -1.44 1.31
C ARG A 29 11.47 -2.70 0.56
N THR A 30 11.10 -3.87 1.07
CA THR A 30 11.39 -5.17 0.45
C THR A 30 10.67 -5.30 -0.90
N VAL A 31 9.37 -4.97 -0.94
CA VAL A 31 8.59 -4.96 -2.19
C VAL A 31 9.16 -3.97 -3.20
N ALA A 32 9.54 -2.76 -2.76
CA ALA A 32 10.15 -1.76 -3.63
C ALA A 32 11.46 -2.27 -4.25
N GLY A 33 12.34 -2.87 -3.45
CA GLY A 33 13.59 -3.47 -3.95
C GLY A 33 13.34 -4.62 -4.93
N ALA A 34 12.38 -5.51 -4.63
CA ALA A 34 12.03 -6.62 -5.51
C ALA A 34 11.49 -6.12 -6.86
N LEU A 35 10.59 -5.14 -6.86
CA LEU A 35 10.04 -4.53 -8.09
C LEU A 35 11.13 -3.79 -8.88
N ALA A 36 11.97 -3.01 -8.22
CA ALA A 36 13.08 -2.31 -8.85
C ALA A 36 14.07 -3.29 -9.51
N SER A 37 14.38 -4.42 -8.85
CA SER A 37 15.24 -5.48 -9.41
C SER A 37 14.67 -6.11 -10.69
N ARG A 38 13.37 -5.96 -10.94
CA ARG A 38 12.67 -6.43 -12.14
C ARG A 38 12.40 -5.30 -13.15
N GLY A 39 13.00 -4.13 -12.97
CA GLY A 39 12.93 -3.00 -13.90
C GLY A 39 11.64 -2.18 -13.81
N TYR A 40 10.87 -2.31 -12.72
CA TYR A 40 9.71 -1.44 -12.52
C TYR A 40 10.14 -0.05 -12.02
N SER A 41 9.49 0.98 -12.56
CA SER A 41 9.43 2.31 -11.99
C SER A 41 8.46 2.30 -10.81
N VAL A 42 9.00 2.21 -9.59
CA VAL A 42 8.20 2.08 -8.37
C VAL A 42 7.64 3.44 -7.93
N ARG A 43 6.38 3.46 -7.52
CA ARG A 43 5.70 4.60 -6.92
C ARG A 43 5.12 4.18 -5.57
N TYR A 44 5.16 5.08 -4.60
CA TYR A 44 4.66 4.86 -3.25
C TYR A 44 3.45 5.76 -2.98
N LEU A 45 2.43 5.19 -2.35
CA LEU A 45 1.19 5.84 -1.97
C LEU A 45 0.74 5.25 -0.63
N THR A 46 0.29 6.07 0.31
CA THR A 46 -0.29 5.58 1.57
C THR A 46 -1.82 5.58 1.51
N ILE A 47 -2.45 4.77 2.36
CA ILE A 47 -3.91 4.78 2.49
C ILE A 47 -4.42 6.15 2.95
N ASP A 48 -3.72 6.84 3.85
CA ASP A 48 -4.10 8.20 4.27
C ASP A 48 -4.04 9.20 3.09
N GLN A 49 -3.02 9.10 2.23
CA GLN A 49 -2.93 9.94 1.04
C GLN A 49 -4.06 9.65 0.06
N LEU A 50 -4.40 8.39 -0.15
CA LEU A 50 -5.52 8.02 -1.03
C LEU A 50 -6.87 8.44 -0.45
N ARG A 51 -7.04 8.36 0.88
CA ARG A 51 -8.23 8.84 1.58
C ARG A 51 -8.40 10.35 1.44
N LYS A 52 -7.31 11.10 1.57
CA LYS A 52 -7.29 12.57 1.41
C LYS A 52 -7.53 12.99 -0.04
N GLU A 53 -6.98 12.24 -1.00
CA GLU A 53 -7.00 12.57 -2.42
C GLU A 53 -7.43 11.36 -3.28
N PRO A 54 -8.74 11.00 -3.29
CA PRO A 54 -9.23 9.81 -3.99
C PRO A 54 -8.96 9.81 -5.50
N LEU A 55 -8.81 11.00 -6.09
CA LEU A 55 -8.47 11.17 -7.51
C LEU A 55 -7.12 10.53 -7.89
N ARG A 56 -6.22 10.31 -6.92
CA ARG A 56 -4.94 9.60 -7.14
C ARG A 56 -5.15 8.15 -7.58
N ALA A 57 -6.33 7.55 -7.35
CA ALA A 57 -6.68 6.26 -7.93
C ALA A 57 -6.64 6.26 -9.47
N GLY A 58 -6.82 7.43 -10.11
CA GLY A 58 -6.67 7.60 -11.55
C GLY A 58 -5.23 7.34 -12.04
N ASP A 59 -4.23 7.72 -11.24
CA ASP A 59 -2.82 7.46 -11.57
C ASP A 59 -2.46 5.99 -11.35
N VAL A 60 -2.99 5.39 -10.28
CA VAL A 60 -2.84 3.96 -10.01
C VAL A 60 -3.45 3.12 -11.14
N ASN A 61 -4.59 3.55 -11.69
CA ASN A 61 -5.26 2.88 -12.81
C ASN A 61 -4.44 2.85 -14.11
N LYS A 62 -3.45 3.73 -14.28
CA LYS A 62 -2.56 3.77 -15.45
C LYS A 62 -1.31 2.89 -15.28
N ALA A 63 -1.09 2.33 -14.09
CA ALA A 63 0.07 1.49 -13.82
C ALA A 63 -0.13 0.05 -14.34
N ASP A 64 0.96 -0.70 -14.44
CA ASP A 64 0.93 -2.12 -14.80
C ASP A 64 0.60 -3.00 -13.58
N LEU A 65 1.03 -2.58 -12.39
CA LEU A 65 0.93 -3.34 -11.16
C LEU A 65 0.56 -2.45 -9.97
N LEU A 66 -0.33 -2.94 -9.11
CA LEU A 66 -0.62 -2.39 -7.79
C LEU A 66 -0.34 -3.49 -6.76
N VAL A 67 0.57 -3.21 -5.83
CA VAL A 67 0.84 -4.05 -4.66
C VAL A 67 0.32 -3.33 -3.43
N MET A 68 -0.70 -3.87 -2.78
CA MET A 68 -1.19 -3.36 -1.51
C MET A 68 -0.64 -4.21 -0.36
N ILE A 69 -0.01 -3.54 0.61
CA ILE A 69 0.44 -4.18 1.86
C ILE A 69 -0.40 -3.60 3.00
N ALA A 70 -1.12 -4.45 3.73
CA ALA A 70 -1.94 -4.05 4.87
C ALA A 70 -1.83 -5.10 6.00
N GLY A 71 -2.12 -4.69 7.23
CA GLY A 71 -2.15 -5.57 8.39
C GLY A 71 -3.52 -5.66 9.04
N VAL A 72 -3.60 -6.38 10.17
CA VAL A 72 -4.78 -6.36 11.04
C VAL A 72 -4.94 -4.98 11.65
N THR A 73 -6.16 -4.44 11.61
CA THR A 73 -6.50 -3.20 12.33
C THR A 73 -6.98 -3.55 13.74
N VAL A 74 -6.30 -3.06 14.77
CA VAL A 74 -6.78 -3.16 16.15
C VAL A 74 -7.42 -1.84 16.61
N PRO A 75 -8.43 -1.88 17.51
CA PRO A 75 -8.95 -0.66 18.11
C PRO A 75 -7.85 0.06 18.90
N GLY A 76 -7.62 1.33 18.58
CA GLY A 76 -6.58 2.10 19.24
C GLY A 76 -6.28 3.43 18.57
N LYS A 77 -5.40 4.21 19.20
CA LYS A 77 -4.89 5.45 18.63
C LYS A 77 -3.56 5.19 17.94
N TYR A 78 -3.52 5.41 16.63
CA TYR A 78 -2.30 5.32 15.84
C TYR A 78 -1.59 6.69 15.82
N LEU A 79 -0.27 6.69 15.99
CA LEU A 79 0.52 7.92 16.13
C LEU A 79 0.89 8.59 14.80
N GLY A 80 1.05 7.81 13.71
CA GLY A 80 1.60 8.31 12.44
C GLY A 80 0.72 8.15 11.20
N GLY A 81 -0.33 7.34 11.27
CA GLY A 81 -1.25 7.06 10.17
C GLY A 81 -2.26 6.00 10.57
N THR A 82 -3.43 5.97 9.93
CA THR A 82 -4.50 5.01 10.30
C THR A 82 -4.48 3.83 9.33
N PRO A 83 -4.26 2.59 9.81
CA PRO A 83 -4.29 1.41 8.96
C PRO A 83 -5.58 1.30 8.15
N ALA A 84 -5.45 0.75 6.95
CA ALA A 84 -6.56 0.55 6.02
C ALA A 84 -7.57 -0.42 6.61
N THR A 85 -8.83 -0.03 6.60
CA THR A 85 -9.94 -0.92 6.95
C THR A 85 -10.19 -1.94 5.83
N LEU A 86 -10.85 -3.06 6.16
CA LEU A 86 -11.27 -4.04 5.15
C LEU A 86 -12.13 -3.41 4.06
N THR A 87 -13.04 -2.50 4.43
CA THR A 87 -13.88 -1.75 3.49
C THR A 87 -13.03 -0.93 2.52
N GLU A 88 -11.99 -0.25 3.00
CA GLU A 88 -11.08 0.52 2.13
C GLU A 88 -10.29 -0.39 1.19
N ILE A 89 -9.79 -1.54 1.68
CA ILE A 89 -9.11 -2.53 0.83
C ILE A 89 -10.05 -2.97 -0.31
N GLN A 90 -11.30 -3.30 0.02
CA GLN A 90 -12.32 -3.67 -0.98
C GLN A 90 -12.61 -2.52 -1.94
N GLN A 91 -12.79 -1.30 -1.45
CA GLN A 91 -13.07 -0.11 -2.28
C GLN A 91 -11.93 0.15 -3.27
N VAL A 92 -10.68 0.07 -2.84
CA VAL A 92 -9.51 0.16 -3.73
C VAL A 92 -9.58 -0.92 -4.81
N GLY A 93 -9.90 -2.16 -4.43
CA GLY A 93 -10.07 -3.26 -5.37
C GLY A 93 -11.16 -3.02 -6.43
N HIS A 94 -12.22 -2.27 -6.10
CA HIS A 94 -13.29 -1.90 -7.03
C HIS A 94 -12.95 -0.68 -7.88
N MET A 95 -12.33 0.35 -7.30
CA MET A 95 -11.97 1.60 -7.98
C MET A 95 -10.80 1.43 -8.96
N VAL A 96 -9.87 0.54 -8.64
CA VAL A 96 -8.68 0.29 -9.46
C VAL A 96 -8.90 -0.97 -10.31
N LYS A 97 -9.11 -0.77 -11.61
CA LYS A 97 -9.42 -1.82 -12.59
C LYS A 97 -8.25 -2.11 -13.55
N GLY A 98 -7.39 -1.12 -13.79
CA GLY A 98 -6.32 -1.21 -14.79
C GLY A 98 -5.19 -2.19 -14.46
N PRO A 99 -4.40 -1.97 -13.39
CA PRO A 99 -3.24 -2.81 -13.07
C PRO A 99 -3.63 -4.22 -12.60
N GLN A 100 -2.70 -5.16 -12.75
CA GLN A 100 -2.73 -6.39 -11.97
C GLN A 100 -2.59 -6.03 -10.48
N LYS A 101 -3.41 -6.66 -9.63
CA LYS A 101 -3.45 -6.38 -8.19
C LYS A 101 -2.84 -7.53 -7.41
N LEU A 102 -1.92 -7.21 -6.51
CA LEU A 102 -1.35 -8.11 -5.52
C LEU A 102 -1.66 -7.58 -4.13
N LEU A 103 -2.02 -8.47 -3.22
CA LEU A 103 -2.32 -8.14 -1.83
C LEU A 103 -1.37 -8.93 -0.93
N GLY A 104 -0.82 -8.30 0.09
CA GLY A 104 0.09 -8.93 1.04
C GLY A 104 0.03 -8.30 2.44
N GLY A 105 0.79 -8.88 3.36
CA GLY A 105 0.77 -8.55 4.78
C GLY A 105 -0.21 -9.43 5.58
N PRO A 106 -0.20 -9.33 6.92
CA PRO A 106 -1.02 -10.16 7.81
C PRO A 106 -2.45 -9.63 7.85
N ILE A 107 -3.16 -9.71 6.73
CA ILE A 107 -4.55 -9.25 6.65
C ILE A 107 -5.43 -10.28 7.34
N GLY A 108 -5.94 -9.89 8.51
CA GLY A 108 -6.94 -10.65 9.25
C GLY A 108 -8.34 -10.18 8.86
N PHE A 109 -9.23 -11.13 8.61
CA PHE A 109 -10.66 -10.90 8.68
C PHE A 109 -11.04 -11.08 10.15
N GLY A 110 -11.65 -10.05 10.74
CA GLY A 110 -12.17 -10.13 12.11
C GLY A 110 -13.11 -11.31 12.29
#